data_AF-A0A117R889-F1
#
_entry.id   AF-A0A117R889-F1
#
_cell.length_a   1.000
_cell.length_b   1.000
_cell.length_c   1.000
_cell.angle_alpha   90.00
_cell.angle_beta   90.00
_cell.angle_gamma   90.00
#
_symmetry.space_group_name_H-M   'P 1'
#
loop_
_entity.id
_entity.type
_entity.pdbx_description
1 polymer ?
#
loop_
_entity_poly.entity_id
_entity_poly.type
_entity_poly.pdbx_seq_one_letter_code
_entity_poly.pdbx_strand_id
1 'polypeptide(L)'
;MAADAEASRVREALDAAGLTPSPRITVIPAPLVKGLEYDHVVAVEPAAIAEAEPRGLNRLYVVLTRAVSRLDVVHARALPW
;
A
#
# COMPACT_ATOMS: atom_id res chain seq x y z
N MET A 1 -1.90 -0.39 1.36
CA MET A 1 -0.94 0.71 1.19
C MET A 1 -0.54 0.75 -0.27
N ALA A 2 -0.63 1.91 -0.90
CA ALA A 2 -0.35 2.10 -2.33
C ALA A 2 0.28 3.49 -2.55
N ALA A 3 0.93 3.71 -3.68
CA ALA A 3 1.30 5.07 -4.10
C ALA A 3 0.03 5.93 -4.29
N ASP A 4 0.15 7.25 -4.18
CA ASP A 4 -1.00 8.17 -4.28
C ASP A 4 -1.79 7.97 -5.58
N ALA A 5 -1.09 7.78 -6.70
CA ALA A 5 -1.70 7.52 -8.01
C ALA A 5 -2.50 6.21 -8.07
N GLU A 6 -2.11 5.20 -7.28
CA GLU A 6 -2.77 3.89 -7.23
C GLU A 6 -3.85 3.82 -6.14
N ALA A 7 -3.82 4.70 -5.14
CA ALA A 7 -4.76 4.69 -4.03
C ALA A 7 -6.22 4.87 -4.48
N SER A 8 -6.47 5.73 -5.49
CA SER A 8 -7.81 5.92 -6.06
C SER A 8 -8.32 4.66 -6.77
N ARG A 9 -7.48 4.03 -7.60
CA ARG A 9 -7.86 2.79 -8.31
C ARG A 9 -8.14 1.65 -7.33
N VAL A 10 -7.35 1.53 -6.26
CA VAL A 10 -7.59 0.51 -5.23
C VAL A 10 -8.93 0.75 -4.54
N ARG A 11 -9.31 1.99 -4.25
CA ARG A 11 -10.63 2.31 -3.68
C ARG A 11 -11.76 1.94 -4.63
N GLU A 12 -11.65 2.33 -5.90
CA GLU A 12 -12.64 1.98 -6.93
C GLU A 12 -12.80 0.46 -7.08
N ALA A 13 -11.69 -0.29 -7.08
CA ALA A 13 -11.72 -1.75 -7.17
C ALA A 13 -12.37 -2.40 -5.95
N LEU A 14 -12.10 -1.87 -4.75
CA LEU A 14 -12.74 -2.32 -3.51
C LEU A 14 -14.24 -2.05 -3.53
N ASP A 15 -14.66 -0.85 -3.96
CA ASP A 15 -16.08 -0.49 -4.08
C ASP A 15 -16.79 -1.38 -5.10
N ALA A 16 -16.19 -1.63 -6.26
CA ALA A 16 -16.71 -2.53 -7.28
C ALA A 16 -16.83 -3.99 -6.78
N ALA A 17 -15.96 -4.40 -5.87
CA ALA A 17 -16.02 -5.71 -5.21
C ALA A 17 -17.04 -5.77 -4.06
N GLY A 18 -17.75 -4.67 -3.76
CA GLY A 18 -18.64 -4.57 -2.59
C GLY A 18 -17.89 -4.51 -1.26
N LEU A 19 -16.57 -4.27 -1.29
CA LEU A 19 -15.68 -4.15 -0.14
C LEU A 19 -15.50 -2.68 0.22
N THR A 20 -16.60 -1.98 0.50
CA THR A 20 -16.55 -0.56 0.85
C THR A 20 -15.66 -0.31 2.09
N PRO A 21 -14.93 0.82 2.16
CA PRO A 21 -14.12 1.17 3.32
C PRO A 21 -14.93 1.05 4.61
N SER A 22 -14.44 0.23 5.52
CA SER A 22 -15.03 0.01 6.84
C SER A 22 -13.93 0.15 7.88
N PRO A 23 -14.23 0.18 9.19
CA PRO A 23 -13.19 0.15 10.22
C PRO A 23 -12.20 -1.01 10.09
N ARG A 24 -12.56 -2.07 9.32
CA ARG A 24 -11.73 -3.24 9.04
C ARG A 24 -10.86 -3.11 7.77
N ILE A 25 -11.16 -2.17 6.85
CA ILE A 25 -10.45 -2.01 5.58
C ILE A 25 -10.23 -0.53 5.30
N THR A 26 -8.97 -0.08 5.35
CA THR A 26 -8.59 1.30 5.08
C THR A 26 -7.52 1.38 4.00
N VAL A 27 -7.77 2.19 2.96
CA VAL A 27 -6.78 2.47 1.91
C VAL A 27 -5.97 3.72 2.28
N ILE A 28 -4.71 3.49 2.63
CA ILE A 28 -3.77 4.53 3.08
C ILE A 28 -2.71 4.74 2.00
N PRO A 29 -2.54 5.98 1.50
CA PRO A 29 -1.44 6.32 0.62
C PRO A 29 -0.09 6.20 1.34
N ALA A 30 0.92 5.68 0.64
CA ALA A 30 2.22 5.36 1.20
C ALA A 30 2.82 6.53 1.99
N PRO A 31 2.87 7.78 1.46
CA PRO A 31 2.43 9.00 2.14
C PRO A 31 2.48 9.07 3.66
N LEU A 32 1.45 8.48 4.21
CA LEU A 32 0.89 8.81 5.52
C LEU A 32 1.16 7.72 6.56
N VAL A 33 1.84 6.64 6.19
CA VAL A 33 1.95 5.42 7.02
C VAL A 33 3.05 5.48 8.08
N LYS A 34 3.83 6.56 8.15
CA LYS A 34 4.96 6.67 9.08
C LYS A 34 4.46 6.79 10.51
N GLY A 35 5.02 5.99 11.41
CA GLY A 35 4.65 6.00 12.84
C GLY A 35 3.34 5.28 13.15
N LEU A 36 2.73 4.63 12.15
CA LEU A 36 1.53 3.81 12.29
C LEU A 36 1.90 2.34 12.07
N GLU A 37 1.23 1.44 12.77
CA GLU A 37 1.41 0.00 12.61
C GLU A 37 0.04 -0.64 12.43
N TYR A 38 0.01 -1.74 11.68
CA TYR A 38 -1.22 -2.46 11.34
C TYR A 38 -0.99 -3.95 11.48
N ASP A 39 -2.00 -4.65 12.00
CA ASP A 39 -1.95 -6.11 12.11
C ASP A 39 -1.76 -6.75 10.73
N HIS A 40 -2.46 -6.23 9.71
CA HIS A 40 -2.42 -6.73 8.35
C HIS A 40 -2.22 -5.60 7.34
N VAL A 41 -1.18 -5.72 6.50
CA VAL A 41 -0.89 -4.78 5.42
C VAL A 41 -0.95 -5.49 4.07
N VAL A 42 -1.65 -4.86 3.12
CA VAL A 42 -1.56 -5.20 1.69
C VAL A 42 -0.76 -4.11 0.99
N ALA A 43 0.43 -4.42 0.48
CA ALA A 43 1.25 -3.50 -0.32
C ALA A 43 0.91 -3.67 -1.80
N VAL A 44 0.32 -2.64 -2.41
CA VAL A 44 -0.13 -2.65 -3.81
C VAL A 44 0.86 -1.90 -4.67
N GLU A 45 1.27 -2.52 -5.77
CA GLU A 45 2.21 -1.98 -6.76
C GLU A 45 3.50 -1.41 -6.15
N PRO A 46 4.33 -2.23 -5.48
CA PRO A 46 5.56 -1.79 -4.82
C PRO A 46 6.50 -0.97 -5.71
N ALA A 47 6.64 -1.32 -6.98
CA ALA A 47 7.46 -0.56 -7.92
C ALA A 47 6.96 0.90 -8.08
N ALA A 48 5.65 1.16 -7.97
CA ALA A 48 5.10 2.52 -8.10
C ALA A 48 5.40 3.32 -6.86
N ILE A 49 5.40 2.68 -5.69
CA ILE A 49 5.81 3.29 -4.43
C ILE A 49 7.31 3.66 -4.50
N ALA A 50 8.14 2.78 -5.06
CA ALA A 50 9.57 3.02 -5.23
C ALA A 50 9.88 4.15 -6.23
N GLU A 51 9.08 4.29 -7.28
CA GLU A 51 9.27 5.28 -8.34
C GLU A 51 8.62 6.64 -8.03
N ALA A 52 7.69 6.71 -7.07
CA ALA A 52 6.92 7.92 -6.77
C ALA A 52 7.77 9.10 -6.25
N GLU A 53 8.94 8.84 -5.67
CA GLU A 53 9.82 9.87 -5.12
C GLU A 53 11.31 9.47 -5.16
N PRO A 54 12.26 10.42 -5.13
CA PRO A 54 13.70 10.13 -5.22
C PRO A 54 14.25 9.17 -4.14
N ARG A 55 13.59 9.10 -2.98
CA ARG A 55 13.89 8.16 -1.88
C ARG A 55 12.84 7.06 -1.76
N GLY A 56 12.21 6.67 -2.86
CA GLY A 56 11.05 5.78 -2.85
C GLY A 56 11.35 4.37 -2.31
N LEU A 57 12.59 3.86 -2.43
CA LEU A 57 12.96 2.60 -1.76
C LEU A 57 12.92 2.71 -0.24
N ASN A 58 13.28 3.86 0.35
CA ASN A 58 13.12 4.08 1.78
C ASN A 58 11.65 4.12 2.18
N ARG A 59 10.79 4.73 1.35
CA ARG A 59 9.35 4.74 1.58
C ARG A 59 8.75 3.34 1.47
N LEU A 60 9.18 2.57 0.49
CA LEU A 60 8.74 1.19 0.31
C LEU A 60 9.16 0.33 1.50
N TYR A 61 10.39 0.49 1.99
CA TYR A 61 10.81 -0.14 3.24
C TYR A 61 9.89 0.24 4.41
N VAL A 62 9.51 1.51 4.54
CA VAL A 62 8.54 1.94 5.57
C VAL A 62 7.23 1.18 5.41
N VAL A 63 6.66 1.09 4.20
CA VAL A 63 5.41 0.36 3.91
C VAL A 63 5.51 -1.13 4.29
N LEU A 64 6.58 -1.81 3.86
CA LEU A 64 6.77 -3.25 4.10
C LEU A 64 6.94 -3.58 5.59
N THR A 65 7.41 -2.61 6.39
CA THR A 65 7.64 -2.80 7.83
C THR A 65 6.49 -2.31 8.70
N ARG A 66 5.35 -1.89 8.14
CA ARG A 66 4.17 -1.51 8.96
C ARG A 66 3.31 -2.71 9.37
N ALA A 67 3.56 -3.88 8.78
CA ALA A 67 2.87 -5.11 9.10
C ALA A 67 3.42 -5.73 10.39
N VAL A 68 2.57 -5.89 11.41
CA VAL A 68 2.94 -6.53 12.67
C VAL A 68 2.67 -8.03 12.63
N SER A 69 1.58 -8.46 11.99
CA SER A 69 1.20 -9.88 11.93
C SER A 69 1.26 -10.48 10.52
N ARG A 70 0.81 -9.73 9.50
CA ARG A 70 0.76 -10.25 8.13
C ARG A 70 1.02 -9.17 7.08
N LEU A 71 1.78 -9.54 6.05
CA LEU A 71 2.05 -8.73 4.86
C LEU A 71 1.68 -9.52 3.62
N ASP A 72 0.81 -8.98 2.77
CA ASP A 72 0.57 -9.48 1.42
C ASP A 72 1.03 -8.42 0.40
N VAL A 73 1.66 -8.88 -0.68
CA VAL A 73 2.17 -8.00 -1.76
C VAL A 73 1.40 -8.32 -3.04
N VAL A 74 0.76 -7.31 -3.62
CA VAL A 74 0.00 -7.41 -4.87
C VAL A 74 0.68 -6.56 -5.93
N HIS A 75 1.10 -7.18 -7.02
CA HIS A 75 1.84 -6.50 -8.07
C HIS A 75 1.60 -7.15 -9.44
N ALA A 76 1.46 -6.31 -10.48
CA ALA A 76 1.48 -6.72 -11.88
C ALA A 76 2.85 -6.45 -12.52
N ARG A 77 3.58 -5.44 -12.04
CA ARG A 77 4.96 -5.15 -12.47
C ARG A 77 5.97 -5.96 -11.68
N ALA A 78 7.20 -6.05 -12.21
CA ALA A 78 8.30 -6.67 -11.48
C ALA A 78 8.55 -5.96 -10.14
N LEU A 79 8.91 -6.74 -9.12
CA LEU A 79 9.29 -6.18 -7.83
C LEU A 79 10.66 -5.49 -7.93
N PRO A 80 10.91 -4.42 -7.15
CA PRO A 80 12.16 -3.68 -7.21
C PRO A 80 13.29 -4.31 -6.35
N TRP A 81 13.37 -5.64 -6.31
CA TRP A 81 14.39 -6.49 -5.65
C TRP A 81 14.30 -7.92 -6.18
#